data_AF-A0A813JTF8-F1
#
_entry.id   AF-A0A813JTF8-F1
#
_cell.length_a   1.000
_cell.length_b   1.000
_cell.length_c   1.000
_cell.angle_alpha   90.00
_cell.angle_beta   90.00
_cell.angle_gamma   90.00
#
_symmetry.space_group_name_H-M   'P 1'
#
loop_
_entity.id
_entity.type
_entity.pdbx_description
1 polymer ?
#
loop_
_entity_poly.entity_id
_entity_poly.type
_entity_poly.pdbx_seq_one_letter_code
_entity_poly.pdbx_strand_id
1 'polypeptide(L)'
;VFLNDVPAHDGGGFLHFPKLGLRVLPKAGSAVLWRNLRPSGEPDPDSLHEGEPPFASEKLAMNVWVADRPFTLAAIQAWRERAQREQARPRSCGLVELD
;
A
#
# COMPACT_ATOMS: atom_id res chain seq x y z
N VAL A 1 0.45 3.21 11.75
CA VAL A 1 0.55 3.95 13.03
C VAL A 1 1.10 5.32 12.73
N PHE A 2 0.44 6.38 13.19
CA PHE A 2 0.95 7.75 13.08
C PHE A 2 1.80 8.06 14.32
N LEU A 3 3.04 8.50 14.09
CA LEU A 3 4.03 8.68 15.16
C LEU A 3 4.04 10.12 15.69
N ASN A 4 3.49 11.07 14.93
CA ASN A 4 3.28 12.45 15.34
C ASN A 4 1.91 12.95 14.85
N ASP A 5 1.51 14.12 15.35
CA ASP A 5 0.35 14.84 14.85
C ASP A 5 0.70 15.56 13.54
N VAL A 6 -0.22 15.55 12.58
CA VAL A 6 -0.22 16.51 11.47
C VAL A 6 -1.30 17.55 11.77
N PRO A 7 -0.97 18.86 11.81
CA PRO A 7 -1.97 19.87 12.11
C PRO A 7 -3.06 19.94 11.02
N ALA A 8 -4.32 20.04 11.41
CA ALA A 8 -5.43 20.13 10.44
C ALA A 8 -5.30 21.32 9.47
N HIS A 9 -4.70 22.42 9.94
CA HIS A 9 -4.47 23.61 9.13
C HIS A 9 -3.36 23.44 8.08
N ASP A 10 -2.57 22.35 8.14
CA ASP A 10 -1.59 22.04 7.09
C ASP A 10 -2.32 21.81 5.75
N GLY A 11 -3.49 21.17 5.76
CA GLY A 11 -4.28 20.90 4.56
C GLY A 11 -3.80 19.71 3.72
N GLY A 12 -2.59 19.19 3.98
CA GLY A 12 -2.05 17.95 3.42
C GLY A 12 -1.79 16.88 4.48
N GLY A 13 -0.99 15.87 4.13
CA GLY A 13 -0.51 14.86 5.08
C GLY A 13 -1.53 13.78 5.48
N PHE A 14 -2.73 13.75 4.91
CA PHE A 14 -3.75 12.75 5.23
C PHE A 14 -3.36 11.34 4.79
N LEU A 15 -3.98 10.32 5.38
CA LEU A 15 -4.11 9.00 4.77
C LEU A 15 -5.43 8.99 3.99
N HIS A 16 -5.37 8.77 2.68
CA HIS A 16 -6.52 8.90 1.79
C HIS A 16 -6.87 7.55 1.16
N PHE A 17 -8.15 7.19 1.23
CA PHE A 17 -8.75 6.03 0.55
C PHE A 17 -9.72 6.54 -0.53
N PRO A 18 -9.25 6.77 -1.77
CA PRO A 18 -10.02 7.47 -2.79
C PRO A 18 -11.34 6.78 -3.15
N LYS A 19 -11.39 5.44 -3.14
CA LYS A 19 -12.63 4.71 -3.49
C LYS A 19 -13.70 4.78 -2.41
N LEU A 20 -13.29 5.03 -1.17
CA LEU A 20 -14.19 5.17 -0.02
C LEU A 20 -14.55 6.64 0.26
N GLY A 21 -13.93 7.59 -0.43
CA GLY A 21 -14.07 9.02 -0.11
C GLY A 21 -13.60 9.35 1.31
N LEU A 22 -12.69 8.55 1.87
CA LEU A 22 -12.25 8.67 3.27
C LEU A 22 -10.85 9.30 3.33
N ARG A 23 -10.72 10.37 4.12
CA ARG A 23 -9.44 11.02 4.46
C ARG A 23 -9.26 11.03 5.97
N VAL A 24 -8.14 10.51 6.45
CA VAL A 24 -7.82 10.40 7.88
C VAL A 24 -6.66 11.33 8.21
N LEU A 25 -6.90 12.29 9.10
CA LEU A 25 -5.86 13.19 9.60
C LEU A 25 -4.97 12.43 10.60
N PRO A 26 -3.63 12.43 10.43
CA PRO A 26 -2.72 11.80 11.39
C PRO A 26 -2.81 12.40 12.80
N LYS A 27 -3.05 11.53 13.77
CA LYS A 27 -2.97 11.84 15.21
C LYS A 27 -1.97 10.89 15.87
N ALA A 28 -0.99 11.43 16.59
CA ALA A 28 0.06 10.68 17.26
C ALA A 28 -0.52 9.53 18.10
N GLY A 29 0.04 8.34 17.94
CA GLY A 29 -0.37 7.12 18.66
C GLY A 29 -1.59 6.40 18.06
N SER A 30 -2.30 7.01 17.12
CA SER A 30 -3.42 6.36 16.44
C SER A 30 -2.97 5.48 15.26
N ALA A 31 -3.84 4.56 14.84
CA ALA A 31 -3.62 3.70 13.69
C ALA A 31 -4.93 3.45 12.95
N VAL A 32 -4.81 3.26 11.64
CA VAL A 32 -5.88 2.73 10.79
C VAL A 32 -5.47 1.32 10.40
N LEU A 33 -6.42 0.37 10.47
CA LEU A 33 -6.20 -1.04 10.15
C LEU A 33 -7.26 -1.49 9.15
N TRP A 34 -6.83 -2.19 8.11
CA TRP A 34 -7.70 -2.78 7.10
C TRP A 34 -7.09 -4.07 6.54
N ARG A 35 -7.88 -4.82 5.75
CA ARG A 35 -7.41 -5.99 4.99
C ARG A 35 -7.14 -5.57 3.55
N ASN A 36 -6.03 -6.02 2.98
CA ASN A 36 -5.73 -5.79 1.55
C ASN A 36 -6.43 -6.79 0.62
N LEU A 37 -6.92 -7.91 1.19
CA LEU A 37 -7.54 -9.01 0.46
C LEU A 37 -8.94 -9.27 0.99
N ARG A 38 -9.85 -9.65 0.08
CA ARG A 38 -11.15 -10.22 0.41
C ARG A 38 -11.00 -11.63 0.99
N PRO A 39 -12.04 -12.20 1.64
CA PRO A 39 -12.00 -13.58 2.13
C PRO A 39 -11.67 -14.62 1.05
N SER A 40 -11.93 -14.32 -0.23
CA SER A 40 -11.56 -15.16 -1.37
C SER A 40 -10.06 -15.16 -1.69
N GLY A 41 -9.26 -14.29 -1.07
CA GLY A 41 -7.84 -14.10 -1.38
C GLY A 41 -7.55 -13.08 -2.48
N GLU A 42 -8.59 -12.57 -3.16
CA GLU A 42 -8.44 -11.55 -4.20
C GLU A 42 -8.16 -10.17 -3.60
N PRO A 43 -7.38 -9.29 -4.28
CA PRO A 43 -7.21 -7.91 -3.86
C PRO A 43 -8.56 -7.23 -3.59
N ASP A 44 -8.62 -6.50 -2.49
CA ASP A 44 -9.77 -5.67 -2.15
C ASP A 44 -9.60 -4.29 -2.81
N PRO A 45 -10.42 -3.94 -3.82
CA PRO A 45 -10.29 -2.67 -4.52
C PRO A 45 -10.46 -1.45 -3.60
N ASP A 46 -11.19 -1.59 -2.48
CA ASP A 46 -11.50 -0.51 -1.53
C ASP A 46 -10.33 -0.23 -0.58
N SER A 47 -9.36 -1.14 -0.51
CA SER A 47 -8.11 -0.96 0.24
C SER A 47 -7.10 -0.05 -0.46
N LEU A 48 -7.39 0.43 -1.68
CA LEU A 48 -6.53 1.39 -2.38
C LEU A 48 -6.37 2.65 -1.52
N HIS A 49 -5.13 3.00 -1.19
CA HIS A 49 -4.83 4.11 -0.31
C HIS A 49 -3.52 4.79 -0.70
N GLU A 50 -3.37 6.03 -0.27
CA GLU A 50 -2.17 6.83 -0.43
C GLU A 50 -1.91 7.68 0.82
N GLY A 51 -0.63 7.98 1.07
CA GLY A 51 -0.26 9.04 1.99
C GLY A 51 -0.15 10.35 1.23
N GLU A 52 -1.05 11.29 1.48
CA GLU A 52 -0.93 12.63 0.92
C GLU A 52 0.34 13.31 1.44
N PRO A 53 1.03 14.10 0.60
CA PRO A 53 2.16 14.91 1.04
C PRO A 53 1.68 16.00 2.01
N PRO A 54 2.35 16.23 3.15
CA PRO A 54 2.17 17.46 3.93
C PRO A 54 2.65 18.68 3.13
N PHE A 55 2.09 19.86 3.41
CA PHE A 55 2.52 21.10 2.77
C PHE A 55 3.59 21.84 3.59
N ALA A 56 3.43 21.94 4.92
CA ALA A 56 4.31 22.72 5.78
C ALA A 56 4.82 21.97 7.02
N SER A 57 4.24 20.82 7.34
CA SER A 57 4.58 19.99 8.50
C SER A 57 5.33 18.71 8.14
N GLU A 58 5.88 18.05 9.15
CA GLU A 58 6.47 16.70 9.01
C GLU A 58 5.42 15.63 9.35
N LYS A 59 5.42 14.55 8.57
CA LYS A 59 4.58 13.36 8.83
C LYS A 59 5.47 12.14 9.04
N LEU A 60 5.41 11.58 10.25
CA LEU A 60 6.07 10.33 10.60
C LEU A 60 5.03 9.22 10.79
N ALA A 61 5.23 8.10 10.08
CA ALA A 61 4.33 6.97 10.13
C ALA A 61 5.11 5.64 10.08
N MET A 62 4.53 4.62 10.69
CA MET A 62 5.00 3.24 10.64
C MET A 62 3.90 2.34 10.08
N ASN A 63 4.24 1.56 9.06
CA ASN A 63 3.37 0.53 8.49
C ASN A 63 3.73 -0.83 9.07
N VAL A 64 2.71 -1.61 9.43
CA VAL A 64 2.86 -2.99 9.87
C VAL A 64 2.07 -3.86 8.89
N TRP A 65 2.77 -4.69 8.12
CA TRP A 65 2.14 -5.63 7.22
C TRP A 65 2.03 -7.00 7.89
N VAL A 66 0.80 -7.50 7.95
CA VAL A 66 0.50 -8.85 8.44
C VAL A 66 0.27 -9.74 7.21
N ALA A 67 1.01 -10.84 7.15
CA ALA A 67 0.89 -11.84 6.09
C ALA A 67 0.25 -13.12 6.66
N ASP A 68 -0.43 -13.86 5.79
CA ASP A 68 -0.99 -15.19 6.06
C ASP A 68 0.08 -16.31 6.10
N ARG A 69 1.34 -15.94 5.91
CA ARG A 69 2.50 -16.82 5.88
C ARG A 69 3.65 -16.25 6.70
N PRO A 70 4.48 -17.12 7.31
CA PRO A 70 5.66 -16.69 8.04
C PRO A 70 6.66 -15.89 7.18
N PHE A 71 7.25 -14.86 7.76
CA PHE A 71 8.36 -14.12 7.15
C PHE A 71 9.69 -14.80 7.47
N THR A 72 9.96 -15.95 6.84
CA THR A 72 11.20 -16.74 7.02
C THR A 72 12.21 -16.49 5.91
N LEU A 73 13.48 -16.86 6.13
CA LEU A 73 14.52 -16.79 5.10
C LEU A 73 14.13 -17.57 3.84
N ALA A 74 13.56 -18.76 4.01
CA ALA A 74 13.07 -19.58 2.91
C ALA A 74 11.95 -18.88 2.12
N ALA A 75 10.99 -18.25 2.80
CA ALA A 75 9.92 -17.50 2.14
C ALA A 75 10.46 -16.29 1.35
N ILE A 76 11.46 -15.59 1.90
CA ILE A 76 12.15 -14.48 1.23
C ILE A 76 12.89 -14.98 -0.02
N GLN A 77 13.62 -16.09 0.08
CA GLN A 77 14.33 -16.69 -1.06
C GLN A 77 13.36 -17.08 -2.18
N ALA A 78 12.30 -17.81 -1.85
CA ALA A 78 11.27 -18.20 -2.82
C ALA A 78 10.60 -17.00 -3.51
N TRP A 79 10.36 -15.90 -2.76
CA TRP A 79 9.84 -14.66 -3.33
C TRP A 79 10.82 -14.04 -4.34
N ARG A 80 12.12 -13.99 -4.02
CA ARG A 80 13.16 -13.43 -4.91
C ARG A 80 13.27 -14.22 -6.21
N GLU A 81 13.27 -15.54 -6.12
CA GLU A 81 13.32 -16.40 -7.30
C GLU A 81 12.09 -16.21 -8.21
N ARG A 82 10.89 -16.07 -7.62
CA ARG A 82 9.67 -15.79 -8.40
C ARG A 82 9.77 -14.44 -9.11
N ALA A 83 10.20 -13.39 -8.42
CA ALA A 83 10.36 -12.06 -9.01
C ALA A 83 11.37 -12.05 -10.17
N GLN A 84 12.47 -12.79 -10.04
CA GLN A 84 13.45 -12.97 -11.12
C GLN A 84 12.83 -13.66 -12.34
N ARG A 85 12.04 -14.72 -12.13
CA ARG A 85 11.32 -15.41 -13.22
C ARG A 85 10.32 -14.50 -13.92
N GLU A 86 9.59 -13.67 -13.18
CA GLU A 86 8.64 -12.72 -13.74
C GLU A 86 9.33 -11.63 -14.57
N GLN A 87 10.49 -11.14 -14.12
CA GLN A 87 11.30 -10.17 -14.89
C GLN A 87 11.95 -10.80 -16.14
N ALA A 88 12.35 -12.06 -16.07
CA ALA A 88 12.89 -12.81 -17.21
C ALA A 88 11.81 -13.23 -18.22
N ARG A 89 10.52 -13.08 -17.89
CA ARG A 89 9.43 -13.43 -18.80
C ARG A 89 9.46 -12.50 -20.02
N PRO A 90 9.58 -13.03 -21.25
CA PRO A 90 9.52 -12.19 -22.45
C PRO A 90 8.22 -11.41 -22.44
N ARG A 91 8.29 -10.09 -22.62
CA ARG A 91 7.09 -9.28 -22.85
C ARG A 91 6.60 -9.67 -24.25
N SER A 92 5.51 -10.42 -24.33
CA SER A 92 4.81 -10.60 -25.60
C SER A 92 4.30 -9.23 -26.04
N CYS A 93 5.00 -8.61 -26.99
CA CYS A 93 4.48 -7.48 -27.72
C CYS A 93 3.32 -8.02 -28.55
N GLY A 94 2.09 -7.70 -28.15
CA GLY A 94 0.92 -7.94 -28.99
C GLY A 94 1.00 -7.02 -30.18
N LEU A 95 1.48 -7.53 -31.32
CA LEU A 95 1.12 -6.96 -32.61
C LEU A 95 -0.39 -7.15 -32.74
N VAL A 96 -1.13 -6.07 -32.54
CA VAL A 96 -2.51 -5.99 -32.99
C VAL A 96 -2.41 -5.76 -34.49
N GLU A 97 -2.58 -6.81 -35.29
CA GLU A 97 -2.86 -6.63 -36.72
C GLU A 97 -4.22 -5.95 -36.82
N LEU A 98 -4.22 -4.73 -37.38
CA LEU A 98 -5.42 -4.01 -37.77
C LEU A 98 -5.78 -4.51 -39.17
N ASP A 99 -6.88 -5.25 -39.28
CA ASP A 99 -7.63 -5.41 -40.52
C ASP A 99 -8.57 -4.22 -40.73
#